data_AF-A0A090RWC3-F1
#
_entry.id   AF-A0A090RWC3-F1
#
_cell.length_a   1.000
_cell.length_b   1.000
_cell.length_c   1.000
_cell.angle_alpha   90.00
_cell.angle_beta   90.00
_cell.angle_gamma   90.00
#
_symmetry.space_group_name_H-M   'P 1'
#
loop_
_entity.id
_entity.type
_entity.pdbx_description
1 polymer ?
#
loop_
_entity_poly.entity_id
_entity_poly.type
_entity_poly.pdbx_seq_one_letter_code
_entity_poly.pdbx_strand_id
1 'polypeptide(L)'
;MVVRELTGGIYFGQPKGREGEGPTEKAFDTEVYHRYEIERIAKIAFESARLRNKNVYSIDKANVLQSSILWREVVEEVAKDYPDVTLNHMYIDNATMQLIKDPAQFDIMLCSNIFGDIISDECAMITGSMGMLPSASLNESQFGLYEPAGGSAPDIAGKNIANPVAQILSAALMLRYSLGEEAAAQDIEAAVSKALAAGELTADLAGDKPALSTSEMGDKIAAYVLNS
;
A
#
# COMPACT_ATOMS: atom_id res chain seq x y z
N MET A 1 1.14 0.87 -6.79
CA MET A 1 0.79 1.44 -5.46
C MET A 1 -0.63 1.01 -5.12
N VAL A 2 -0.84 0.48 -3.91
CA VAL A 2 -2.18 0.10 -3.44
C VAL A 2 -2.74 1.24 -2.60
N VAL A 3 -3.93 1.72 -2.95
CA VAL A 3 -4.70 2.71 -2.18
C VAL A 3 -5.86 1.96 -1.55
N ARG A 4 -5.73 1.70 -0.24
CA ARG A 4 -6.68 0.91 0.55
C ARG A 4 -7.55 1.83 1.40
N GLU A 5 -8.87 1.63 1.33
CA GLU A 5 -9.78 2.23 2.31
C GLU A 5 -9.56 1.55 3.67
N LEU A 6 -9.28 2.31 4.74
CA LEU A 6 -8.75 1.74 5.99
C LEU A 6 -9.76 1.76 7.15
N THR A 7 -10.89 2.46 7.02
CA THR A 7 -11.77 2.82 8.13
C THR A 7 -13.22 2.34 8.01
N GLY A 8 -13.57 1.63 6.94
CA GLY A 8 -14.90 1.10 6.68
C GLY A 8 -14.88 -0.35 6.21
N GLY A 9 -15.94 -0.74 5.49
CA GLY A 9 -16.11 -2.10 4.97
C GLY A 9 -16.34 -3.15 6.06
N ILE A 10 -16.14 -4.42 5.70
CA ILE A 10 -16.41 -5.61 6.53
C ILE A 10 -15.63 -5.66 7.85
N TYR A 11 -14.57 -4.87 7.98
CA TYR A 11 -13.75 -4.85 9.19
C TYR A 11 -14.51 -4.17 10.34
N PHE A 12 -15.25 -3.11 10.02
CA PHE A 12 -15.95 -2.27 11.00
C PHE A 12 -17.48 -2.32 10.89
N GLY A 13 -18.00 -2.84 9.77
CA GLY A 13 -19.43 -2.89 9.51
C GLY A 13 -20.23 -3.65 10.56
N GLN A 14 -21.44 -3.16 10.83
CA GLN A 14 -22.39 -3.74 11.76
C GLN A 14 -23.67 -4.18 11.02
N PRO A 15 -24.34 -5.26 11.47
CA PRO A 15 -24.01 -6.06 12.66
C PRO A 15 -22.83 -7.03 12.42
N LYS A 16 -22.09 -7.35 13.49
CA LYS A 16 -20.99 -8.32 13.49
C LYS A 16 -21.05 -9.18 14.75
N GLY A 17 -20.99 -10.50 14.61
CA GLY A 17 -21.11 -11.39 15.76
C GLY A 17 -21.36 -12.85 15.42
N ARG A 18 -21.78 -13.60 16.45
CA ARG A 18 -22.08 -15.03 16.41
C ARG A 18 -23.30 -15.31 17.28
N GLU A 19 -24.23 -16.11 16.79
CA GLU A 19 -25.48 -16.43 17.51
C GLU A 19 -25.95 -17.86 17.25
N GLY A 20 -26.77 -18.39 18.16
CA GLY A 20 -27.32 -19.74 18.11
C GLY A 20 -26.44 -20.78 18.79
N GLU A 21 -26.88 -22.03 18.73
CA GLU A 21 -26.19 -23.19 19.30
C GLU A 21 -26.35 -24.41 18.38
N GLY A 22 -25.51 -25.42 18.57
CA GLY A 22 -25.56 -26.68 17.82
C GLY A 22 -25.44 -26.46 16.29
N PRO A 23 -26.11 -27.28 15.46
CA PRO A 23 -26.04 -27.17 13.99
C PRO A 23 -26.58 -25.86 13.40
N THR A 24 -27.26 -25.01 14.18
CA THR A 24 -27.83 -23.73 13.73
C THR A 24 -27.00 -22.52 14.13
N GLU A 25 -25.89 -22.74 14.84
CA GLU A 25 -24.96 -21.68 15.18
C GLU A 25 -24.40 -21.02 13.91
N LYS A 26 -24.41 -19.70 13.88
CA LYS A 26 -23.90 -18.91 12.75
C LYS A 26 -23.06 -17.73 13.23
N ALA A 27 -22.17 -17.28 12.36
CA ALA A 27 -21.42 -16.02 12.52
C ALA A 27 -21.65 -15.14 11.30
N PHE A 28 -21.50 -13.83 11.47
CA PHE A 28 -21.72 -12.87 10.41
C PHE A 28 -20.87 -11.61 10.60
N ASP A 29 -20.53 -11.03 9.46
CA ASP A 29 -19.85 -9.76 9.29
C ASP A 29 -20.56 -9.01 8.16
N THR A 30 -20.56 -7.68 8.21
CA THR A 30 -21.31 -6.85 7.24
C THR A 30 -20.36 -6.01 6.39
N GLU A 31 -20.21 -6.34 5.11
CA GLU A 31 -19.54 -5.47 4.14
C GLU A 31 -20.47 -4.30 3.76
N VAL A 32 -20.18 -3.13 4.30
CA VAL A 32 -20.97 -1.92 4.07
C VAL A 32 -20.06 -0.72 3.77
N TYR A 33 -20.48 0.05 2.79
CA TYR A 33 -19.89 1.34 2.46
C TYR A 33 -20.99 2.37 2.22
N HIS A 34 -20.80 3.55 2.77
CA HIS A 34 -21.54 4.73 2.36
C HIS A 34 -20.86 5.41 1.17
N ARG A 35 -21.64 6.12 0.36
CA ARG A 35 -21.14 6.84 -0.83
C ARG A 35 -19.96 7.75 -0.50
N TYR A 36 -20.06 8.55 0.57
CA TYR A 36 -19.00 9.49 0.97
C TYR A 36 -17.66 8.80 1.30
N GLU A 37 -17.70 7.55 1.76
CA GLU A 37 -16.50 6.78 2.09
C GLU A 37 -15.76 6.33 0.84
N ILE A 38 -16.52 5.98 -0.20
CA ILE A 38 -15.98 5.60 -1.51
C ILE A 38 -15.46 6.85 -2.24
N GLU A 39 -16.22 7.96 -2.19
CA GLU A 39 -15.83 9.23 -2.83
C GLU A 39 -14.46 9.73 -2.33
N ARG A 40 -14.24 9.76 -1.01
CA ARG A 40 -12.99 10.27 -0.44
C ARG A 40 -11.78 9.43 -0.84
N ILE A 41 -11.88 8.11 -0.81
CA ILE A 41 -10.75 7.22 -1.14
C ILE A 41 -10.50 7.17 -2.64
N ALA A 42 -11.54 7.26 -3.47
CA ALA A 42 -11.41 7.38 -4.91
C ALA A 42 -10.65 8.65 -5.30
N LYS A 43 -11.00 9.81 -4.72
CA LYS A 43 -10.28 11.07 -4.95
C LYS A 43 -8.80 10.94 -4.62
N ILE A 44 -8.45 10.34 -3.48
CA ILE A 44 -7.05 10.09 -3.10
C ILE A 44 -6.34 9.23 -4.16
N ALA A 45 -6.97 8.17 -4.66
CA ALA A 45 -6.40 7.32 -5.71
C ALA A 45 -6.16 8.08 -7.02
N PHE A 46 -7.12 8.91 -7.45
CA PHE A 46 -7.01 9.71 -8.66
C PHE A 46 -5.95 10.82 -8.56
N GLU A 47 -5.88 11.55 -7.44
CA GLU A 47 -4.82 12.53 -7.21
C GLU A 47 -3.44 11.86 -7.15
N SER A 48 -3.36 10.68 -6.53
CA SER A 48 -2.12 9.90 -6.51
C SER A 48 -1.69 9.44 -7.90
N ALA A 49 -2.64 9.06 -8.75
CA ALA A 49 -2.36 8.67 -10.13
C ALA A 49 -1.78 9.83 -10.95
N ARG A 50 -2.22 11.08 -10.69
CA ARG A 50 -1.69 12.29 -11.37
C ARG A 50 -0.21 12.54 -11.11
N LEU A 51 0.29 12.13 -9.95
CA LEU A 51 1.71 12.22 -9.58
C LEU A 51 2.54 11.04 -10.14
N ARG A 52 1.89 10.12 -10.86
CA ARG A 52 2.48 8.87 -11.36
C ARG A 52 2.14 8.66 -12.85
N ASN A 53 1.76 7.46 -13.25
CA ASN A 53 1.52 7.09 -14.65
C ASN A 53 0.06 7.35 -15.09
N LYS A 54 -0.73 8.06 -14.28
CA LYS A 54 -2.12 8.46 -14.59
C LYS A 54 -3.02 7.27 -14.95
N ASN A 55 -2.87 6.16 -14.24
CA ASN A 55 -3.70 4.97 -14.44
C ASN A 55 -4.20 4.39 -13.11
N VAL A 56 -5.51 4.18 -12.99
CA VAL A 56 -6.18 3.61 -11.82
C VAL A 56 -6.89 2.32 -12.19
N TYR A 57 -6.58 1.25 -11.47
CA TYR A 57 -7.34 0.02 -11.43
C TYR A 57 -8.21 0.01 -10.16
N SER A 58 -9.52 0.20 -10.32
CA SER A 58 -10.47 -0.01 -9.23
C SER A 58 -10.78 -1.49 -9.09
N ILE A 59 -10.46 -2.05 -7.93
CA ILE A 59 -10.60 -3.48 -7.64
C ILE A 59 -11.88 -3.73 -6.85
N ASP A 60 -12.77 -4.55 -7.41
CA ASP A 60 -14.09 -4.81 -6.83
C ASP A 60 -14.57 -6.27 -7.04
N LYS A 61 -15.80 -6.60 -6.62
CA LYS A 61 -16.49 -7.84 -6.98
C LYS A 61 -17.91 -7.56 -7.44
N ALA A 62 -18.08 -6.57 -8.32
CA ALA A 62 -19.38 -6.03 -8.75
C ALA A 62 -20.26 -7.03 -9.51
N ASN A 63 -19.72 -8.18 -9.93
CA ASN A 63 -20.51 -9.27 -10.50
C ASN A 63 -21.38 -10.01 -9.45
N VAL A 64 -21.15 -9.80 -8.15
CA VAL A 64 -21.89 -10.47 -7.06
C VAL A 64 -22.27 -9.52 -5.93
N LEU A 65 -21.38 -8.63 -5.49
CA LEU A 65 -21.56 -7.85 -4.26
C LEU A 65 -22.24 -6.50 -4.52
N GLN A 66 -23.33 -6.21 -3.79
CA GLN A 66 -24.01 -4.91 -3.86
C GLN A 66 -23.12 -3.75 -3.43
N SER A 67 -22.30 -3.94 -2.39
CA SER A 67 -21.29 -2.95 -1.97
C SER A 67 -20.30 -2.63 -3.09
N SER A 68 -19.86 -3.63 -3.86
CA SER A 68 -18.98 -3.45 -5.01
C SER A 68 -19.65 -2.80 -6.22
N ILE A 69 -20.96 -3.02 -6.41
CA ILE A 69 -21.73 -2.30 -7.44
C ILE A 69 -21.75 -0.81 -7.11
N LEU A 70 -22.10 -0.45 -5.87
CA LEU A 70 -22.05 0.94 -5.41
C LEU A 70 -20.62 1.51 -5.50
N TRP A 71 -19.61 0.73 -5.11
CA TRP A 71 -18.20 1.12 -5.23
C TRP A 71 -17.87 1.54 -6.66
N ARG A 72 -18.19 0.69 -7.64
CA ARG A 72 -17.93 0.94 -9.05
C ARG A 72 -18.65 2.20 -9.54
N GLU A 73 -19.94 2.33 -9.24
CA GLU A 73 -20.74 3.50 -9.63
C GLU A 73 -20.12 4.82 -9.13
N VAL A 74 -19.76 4.86 -7.85
CA VAL A 74 -19.17 6.06 -7.23
C VAL A 74 -17.78 6.36 -7.81
N VAL A 75 -16.96 5.34 -8.05
CA VAL A 75 -15.63 5.53 -8.66
C VAL A 75 -15.75 6.05 -10.10
N GLU A 76 -16.69 5.55 -10.89
CA GLU A 76 -16.98 6.04 -12.24
C GLU A 76 -17.50 7.49 -12.23
N GLU A 77 -18.27 7.88 -11.21
CA GLU A 77 -18.68 9.27 -11.01
C GLU A 77 -17.51 10.18 -10.70
N VAL A 78 -16.66 9.81 -9.73
CA VAL A 78 -15.46 10.59 -9.36
C VAL A 78 -14.52 10.73 -10.54
N ALA A 79 -14.36 9.70 -11.36
CA ALA A 79 -13.48 9.72 -12.54
C ALA A 79 -13.81 10.84 -13.54
N LYS A 80 -15.06 11.33 -13.58
CA LYS A 80 -15.46 12.44 -14.45
C LYS A 80 -14.71 13.75 -14.14
N ASP A 81 -14.27 13.92 -12.89
CA ASP A 81 -13.47 15.06 -12.45
C ASP A 81 -11.97 14.91 -12.76
N TYR A 82 -11.56 13.72 -13.23
CA TYR A 82 -10.17 13.34 -13.54
C TYR A 82 -9.99 12.84 -14.98
N PRO A 83 -10.36 13.63 -16.00
CA PRO A 83 -10.33 13.18 -17.40
C PRO A 83 -8.93 12.86 -17.94
N ASP A 84 -7.87 13.28 -17.24
CA ASP A 84 -6.48 12.99 -17.59
C ASP A 84 -5.96 11.67 -17.00
N VAL A 85 -6.76 10.97 -16.19
CA VAL A 85 -6.42 9.67 -15.58
C VAL A 85 -7.25 8.57 -16.22
N THR A 86 -6.58 7.50 -16.66
CA THR A 86 -7.27 6.31 -17.19
C THR A 86 -7.86 5.50 -16.03
N LEU A 87 -9.17 5.22 -16.08
CA LEU A 87 -9.85 4.34 -15.13
C LEU A 87 -10.07 2.96 -15.77
N ASN A 88 -9.64 1.92 -15.06
CA ASN A 88 -9.90 0.52 -15.34
C ASN A 88 -10.63 -0.11 -14.15
N HIS A 89 -11.47 -1.10 -14.42
CA HIS A 89 -12.06 -1.95 -13.37
C HIS A 89 -11.58 -3.38 -13.51
N MET A 90 -11.25 -4.01 -12.39
CA MET A 90 -10.83 -5.40 -12.35
C MET A 90 -11.44 -6.10 -11.14
N TYR A 91 -11.89 -7.35 -11.32
CA TYR A 91 -12.37 -8.12 -10.19
C TYR A 91 -11.21 -8.62 -9.31
N ILE A 92 -11.43 -8.71 -8.01
CA ILE A 92 -10.39 -9.11 -7.04
C ILE A 92 -9.68 -10.43 -7.39
N ASP A 93 -10.42 -11.44 -7.86
CA ASP A 93 -9.83 -12.71 -8.31
C ASP A 93 -8.95 -12.56 -9.54
N ASN A 94 -9.38 -11.77 -10.53
CA ASN A 94 -8.52 -11.47 -11.69
C ASN A 94 -7.31 -10.62 -11.28
N ALA A 95 -7.46 -9.68 -10.36
CA ALA A 95 -6.36 -8.86 -9.86
C ALA A 95 -5.27 -9.71 -9.21
N THR A 96 -5.65 -10.66 -8.35
CA THR A 96 -4.72 -11.65 -7.77
C THR A 96 -4.00 -12.45 -8.85
N MET A 97 -4.71 -12.91 -9.89
CA MET A 97 -4.06 -13.62 -11.01
C MET A 97 -3.11 -12.72 -11.81
N GLN A 98 -3.49 -11.47 -12.07
CA GLN A 98 -2.69 -10.52 -12.84
C GLN A 98 -1.43 -10.08 -12.09
N LEU A 99 -1.47 -9.95 -10.76
CA LEU A 99 -0.28 -9.65 -9.96
C LEU A 99 0.82 -10.71 -10.11
N ILE A 100 0.42 -11.97 -10.31
CA ILE A 100 1.37 -13.06 -10.59
C ILE A 100 1.82 -13.02 -12.05
N LYS A 101 0.87 -12.83 -12.97
CA LYS A 101 1.10 -12.97 -14.42
C LYS A 101 1.90 -11.80 -15.02
N ASP A 102 1.52 -10.57 -14.69
CA ASP A 102 2.08 -9.34 -15.23
C ASP A 102 1.85 -8.16 -14.26
N PRO A 103 2.60 -8.10 -13.15
CA PRO A 103 2.42 -7.04 -12.15
C PRO A 103 2.78 -5.65 -12.66
N ALA A 104 3.59 -5.54 -13.73
CA ALA A 104 4.04 -4.27 -14.28
C ALA A 104 2.92 -3.44 -14.94
N GLN A 105 1.76 -4.05 -15.20
CA GLN A 105 0.60 -3.35 -15.77
C GLN A 105 -0.04 -2.35 -14.79
N PHE A 106 0.18 -2.50 -13.48
CA PHE A 106 -0.50 -1.72 -12.45
C PHE A 106 0.26 -0.44 -12.08
N ASP A 107 -0.45 0.70 -12.06
CA ASP A 107 0.04 1.95 -11.45
C ASP A 107 -0.61 2.17 -10.08
N ILE A 108 -1.88 2.59 -10.04
CA ILE A 108 -2.70 2.66 -8.83
C ILE A 108 -3.68 1.49 -8.79
N MET A 109 -3.75 0.79 -7.66
CA MET A 109 -4.80 -0.19 -7.36
C MET A 109 -5.66 0.37 -6.23
N LEU A 110 -6.86 0.83 -6.56
CA LEU A 110 -7.83 1.37 -5.60
C LEU A 110 -8.70 0.21 -5.08
N CYS A 111 -8.64 -0.04 -3.77
CA CYS A 111 -9.27 -1.20 -3.14
C CYS A 111 -10.12 -0.81 -1.93
N SER A 112 -11.18 -1.59 -1.68
CA SER A 112 -11.88 -1.62 -0.40
C SER A 112 -10.96 -2.14 0.71
N ASN A 113 -11.41 -2.12 1.97
CA ASN A 113 -10.57 -2.49 3.10
C ASN A 113 -10.01 -3.92 3.00
N ILE A 114 -10.89 -4.92 2.87
CA ILE A 114 -10.47 -6.33 2.82
C ILE A 114 -9.73 -6.67 1.51
N PHE A 115 -10.15 -6.11 0.37
CA PHE A 115 -9.46 -6.34 -0.90
C PHE A 115 -8.09 -5.67 -0.92
N GLY A 116 -7.98 -4.49 -0.32
CA GLY A 116 -6.73 -3.76 -0.18
C GLY A 116 -5.74 -4.51 0.70
N ASP A 117 -6.21 -5.11 1.79
CA ASP A 117 -5.40 -5.97 2.66
C ASP A 117 -4.73 -7.12 1.89
N ILE A 118 -5.55 -7.90 1.18
CA ILE A 118 -5.08 -9.06 0.40
C ILE A 118 -4.12 -8.61 -0.70
N ILE A 119 -4.51 -7.60 -1.48
CA ILE A 119 -3.73 -7.13 -2.62
C ILE A 119 -2.42 -6.47 -2.17
N SER A 120 -2.40 -5.74 -1.05
CA SER A 120 -1.17 -5.14 -0.55
C SER A 120 -0.16 -6.19 -0.09
N ASP A 121 -0.62 -7.26 0.55
CA ASP A 121 0.24 -8.37 0.97
C ASP A 121 0.73 -9.21 -0.22
N GLU A 122 -0.13 -9.45 -1.22
CA GLU A 122 0.29 -10.08 -2.48
C GLU A 122 1.35 -9.23 -3.20
N CYS A 123 1.12 -7.92 -3.31
CA CYS A 123 2.10 -6.97 -3.86
C CYS A 123 3.41 -7.00 -3.07
N ALA A 124 3.33 -7.06 -1.74
CA ALA A 124 4.51 -7.12 -0.90
C ALA A 124 5.34 -8.38 -1.17
N MET A 125 4.69 -9.53 -1.25
CA MET A 125 5.35 -10.80 -1.47
C MET A 125 6.02 -10.89 -2.85
N ILE A 126 5.38 -10.42 -3.93
CA ILE A 126 5.96 -10.49 -5.28
C ILE A 126 7.21 -9.63 -5.44
N THR A 127 7.41 -8.59 -4.60
CA THR A 127 8.68 -7.83 -4.60
C THR A 127 9.86 -8.61 -4.01
N GLY A 128 9.59 -9.69 -3.28
CA GLY A 128 10.62 -10.54 -2.66
C GLY A 128 11.30 -9.92 -1.44
N SER A 129 10.93 -8.72 -0.99
CA SER A 129 11.46 -8.12 0.23
C SER A 129 10.48 -7.18 0.92
N MET A 130 9.76 -7.73 1.91
CA MET A 130 8.89 -6.93 2.79
C MET A 130 9.66 -5.84 3.55
N GLY A 131 10.96 -6.07 3.84
CA GLY A 131 11.82 -5.13 4.57
C GLY A 131 12.10 -3.82 3.82
N MET A 132 11.67 -3.70 2.56
CA MET A 132 11.82 -2.50 1.74
C MET A 132 10.54 -1.69 1.57
N LEU A 133 9.40 -2.16 2.07
CA LEU A 133 8.10 -1.59 1.71
C LEU A 133 7.62 -0.55 2.73
N PRO A 134 7.50 0.74 2.33
CA PRO A 134 6.91 1.77 3.17
C PRO A 134 5.37 1.74 3.09
N SER A 135 4.72 2.32 4.11
CA SER A 135 3.27 2.51 4.18
C SER A 135 2.93 3.94 4.67
N ALA A 136 1.78 4.44 4.23
CA ALA A 136 1.23 5.73 4.63
C ALA A 136 -0.29 5.62 4.83
N SER A 137 -0.77 6.07 5.99
CA SER A 137 -2.19 6.19 6.32
C SER A 137 -2.53 7.68 6.46
N LEU A 138 -3.30 8.23 5.53
CA LEU A 138 -3.60 9.67 5.44
C LEU A 138 -5.04 9.97 5.82
N ASN A 139 -5.26 11.11 6.50
CA ASN A 139 -6.60 11.69 6.64
C ASN A 139 -6.86 12.78 5.58
N GLU A 140 -8.08 13.34 5.56
CA GLU A 140 -8.49 14.36 4.59
C GLU A 140 -7.67 15.66 4.64
N SER A 141 -7.04 15.96 5.79
CA SER A 141 -6.14 17.11 5.97
C SER A 141 -4.67 16.81 5.65
N GLN A 142 -4.39 15.68 5.00
CA GLN A 142 -3.03 15.20 4.69
C GLN A 142 -2.14 14.95 5.91
N PHE A 143 -2.71 14.92 7.12
CA PHE A 143 -2.00 14.41 8.29
C PHE A 143 -1.90 12.90 8.15
N GLY A 144 -0.67 12.38 8.29
CA GLY A 144 -0.36 10.99 7.99
C GLY A 144 0.33 10.27 9.14
N LEU A 145 0.05 8.97 9.22
CA LEU A 145 0.86 8.00 9.94
C LEU A 145 1.71 7.23 8.91
N TYR A 146 3.02 7.18 9.13
CA TYR A 146 3.98 6.60 8.20
C TYR A 146 4.80 5.52 8.90
N GLU A 147 4.76 4.30 8.37
CA GLU A 147 5.36 3.12 9.01
C GLU A 147 5.85 2.12 7.96
N PRO A 148 6.78 1.21 8.29
CA PRO A 148 7.08 0.05 7.45
C PRO A 148 5.83 -0.82 7.28
N ALA A 149 5.68 -1.46 6.11
CA ALA A 149 4.58 -2.41 5.90
C ALA A 149 4.75 -3.71 6.72
N GLY A 150 5.98 -4.05 7.09
CA GLY A 150 6.30 -5.24 7.89
C GLY A 150 6.12 -5.05 9.39
N GLY A 151 6.04 -6.18 10.12
CA GLY A 151 5.93 -6.21 11.57
C GLY A 151 7.26 -6.02 12.32
N SER A 152 7.23 -6.16 13.65
CA SER A 152 8.34 -5.83 14.55
C SER A 152 9.54 -6.79 14.55
N ALA A 153 9.45 -7.96 13.90
CA ALA A 153 10.48 -9.01 13.87
C ALA A 153 11.19 -9.25 15.23
N PRO A 154 10.46 -9.73 16.27
CA PRO A 154 10.98 -9.80 17.65
C PRO A 154 12.22 -10.69 17.81
N ASP A 155 12.39 -11.68 16.94
CA ASP A 155 13.50 -12.62 16.91
C ASP A 155 14.84 -11.98 16.55
N ILE A 156 14.83 -10.83 15.87
CA ILE A 156 16.05 -10.09 15.48
C ILE A 156 16.23 -8.76 16.23
N ALA A 157 15.31 -8.41 17.13
CA ALA A 157 15.38 -7.19 17.91
C ALA A 157 16.69 -7.09 18.70
N GLY A 158 17.34 -5.92 18.65
CA GLY A 158 18.61 -5.66 19.33
C GLY A 158 19.85 -6.30 18.70
N LYS A 159 19.72 -6.98 17.56
CA LYS A 159 20.86 -7.65 16.90
C LYS A 159 21.55 -6.81 15.82
N ASN A 160 21.05 -5.60 15.53
CA ASN A 160 21.57 -4.71 14.48
C ASN A 160 21.60 -5.35 13.06
N ILE A 161 20.60 -6.16 12.74
CA ILE A 161 20.47 -6.86 11.44
C ILE A 161 19.15 -6.58 10.69
N ALA A 162 18.26 -5.78 11.29
CA ALA A 162 17.02 -5.38 10.64
C ALA A 162 17.30 -4.49 9.42
N ASN A 163 16.48 -4.59 8.37
CA ASN A 163 16.55 -3.73 7.21
C ASN A 163 15.91 -2.36 7.52
N PRO A 164 16.66 -1.24 7.52
CA PRO A 164 16.09 0.07 7.81
C PRO A 164 15.38 0.71 6.60
N VAL A 165 15.49 0.12 5.40
CA VAL A 165 15.04 0.73 4.14
C VAL A 165 13.55 1.07 4.16
N ALA A 166 12.67 0.16 4.60
CA ALA A 166 11.25 0.45 4.69
C ALA A 166 10.95 1.68 5.55
N GLN A 167 11.57 1.80 6.73
CA GLN A 167 11.36 2.94 7.63
C GLN A 167 11.87 4.25 7.05
N ILE A 168 13.01 4.21 6.35
CA ILE A 168 13.60 5.37 5.65
C ILE A 168 12.67 5.81 4.51
N LEU A 169 12.16 4.87 3.71
CA LEU A 169 11.22 5.17 2.64
C LEU A 169 9.86 5.67 3.19
N SER A 170 9.43 5.23 4.38
CA SER A 170 8.26 5.81 5.04
C SER A 170 8.47 7.27 5.43
N ALA A 171 9.70 7.67 5.77
CA ALA A 171 10.03 9.08 5.96
C ALA A 171 10.02 9.87 4.64
N ALA A 172 10.41 9.26 3.51
CA ALA A 172 10.25 9.86 2.18
C ALA A 172 8.76 10.08 1.84
N LEU A 173 7.90 9.10 2.15
CA LEU A 173 6.44 9.27 2.01
C LEU A 173 5.91 10.41 2.87
N MET A 174 6.42 10.57 4.11
CA MET A 174 6.05 11.68 4.99
C MET A 174 6.41 13.04 4.41
N LEU A 175 7.63 13.18 3.89
CA LEU A 175 8.08 14.40 3.22
C LEU A 175 7.19 14.74 2.03
N ARG A 176 6.88 13.76 1.18
CA ARG A 176 6.02 13.92 0.01
C ARG A 176 4.59 14.30 0.38
N TYR A 177 3.92 13.50 1.21
CA TYR A 177 2.46 13.57 1.35
C TYR A 177 1.99 14.49 2.49
N SER A 178 2.75 14.65 3.58
CA SER A 178 2.35 15.53 4.69
C SER A 178 3.09 16.87 4.70
N LEU A 179 4.30 16.93 4.16
CA LEU A 179 5.14 18.14 4.22
C LEU A 179 5.26 18.86 2.88
N GLY A 180 4.88 18.23 1.77
CA GLY A 180 4.98 18.82 0.42
C GLY A 180 6.42 18.96 -0.08
N GLU A 181 7.37 18.28 0.55
CA GLU A 181 8.81 18.34 0.26
C GLU A 181 9.22 17.27 -0.76
N GLU A 182 8.70 17.37 -1.99
CA GLU A 182 8.91 16.36 -3.04
C GLU A 182 10.39 16.16 -3.39
N ALA A 183 11.17 17.23 -3.46
CA ALA A 183 12.60 17.14 -3.79
C ALA A 183 13.36 16.31 -2.73
N ALA A 184 13.11 16.57 -1.44
CA ALA A 184 13.73 15.83 -0.36
C ALA A 184 13.30 14.35 -0.33
N ALA A 185 12.03 14.05 -0.66
CA ALA A 185 11.56 12.68 -0.80
C ALA A 185 12.31 11.94 -1.93
N GLN A 186 12.48 12.59 -3.09
CA GLN A 186 13.20 12.04 -4.23
C GLN A 186 14.68 11.80 -3.93
N ASP A 187 15.33 12.70 -3.18
CA ASP A 187 16.73 12.53 -2.76
C ASP A 187 16.91 11.25 -1.91
N ILE A 188 15.98 10.99 -0.97
CA ILE A 188 16.00 9.76 -0.16
C ILE A 188 15.77 8.52 -1.05
N GLU A 189 14.77 8.55 -1.93
CA GLU A 189 14.46 7.43 -2.84
C GLU A 189 15.63 7.11 -3.78
N ALA A 190 16.28 8.15 -4.31
CA ALA A 190 17.45 8.03 -5.15
C ALA A 190 18.65 7.48 -4.36
N ALA A 191 18.85 7.92 -3.12
CA ALA A 191 19.92 7.42 -2.25
C ALA A 191 19.74 5.92 -1.92
N VAL A 192 18.53 5.49 -1.58
CA VAL A 192 18.20 4.07 -1.38
C VAL A 192 18.48 3.28 -2.66
N SER A 193 18.01 3.79 -3.81
CA SER A 193 18.23 3.13 -5.11
C SER A 193 19.72 2.99 -5.45
N LYS A 194 20.53 4.02 -5.19
CA LYS A 194 21.98 4.01 -5.38
C LYS A 194 22.67 2.98 -4.47
N ALA A 195 22.33 2.94 -3.17
CA ALA A 195 22.88 1.98 -2.22
C ALA A 195 22.61 0.52 -2.66
N LEU A 196 21.35 0.22 -2.97
CA LEU A 196 20.96 -1.13 -3.43
C LEU A 196 21.64 -1.51 -4.75
N ALA A 197 21.74 -0.57 -5.70
CA ALA A 197 22.42 -0.81 -6.98
C ALA A 197 23.93 -1.03 -6.81
N ALA A 198 24.55 -0.47 -5.78
CA ALA A 198 25.94 -0.72 -5.41
C ALA A 198 26.15 -2.08 -4.70
N GLY A 199 25.08 -2.85 -4.46
CA GLY A 199 25.14 -4.13 -3.78
C GLY A 199 25.28 -4.01 -2.26
N GLU A 200 24.95 -2.84 -1.70
CA GLU A 200 24.88 -2.63 -0.26
C GLU A 200 23.56 -3.20 0.24
N LEU A 201 23.60 -4.37 0.89
CA LEU A 201 22.41 -5.15 1.23
C LEU A 201 22.45 -5.58 2.71
N THR A 202 21.31 -5.53 3.39
CA THR A 202 21.12 -6.16 4.71
C THR A 202 20.85 -7.66 4.60
N ALA A 203 20.86 -8.36 5.74
CA ALA A 203 20.82 -9.83 5.79
C ALA A 203 19.59 -10.46 5.12
N ASP A 204 18.45 -9.76 5.10
CA ASP A 204 17.22 -10.18 4.42
C ASP A 204 17.32 -10.19 2.89
N LEU A 205 18.27 -9.43 2.32
CA LEU A 205 18.46 -9.29 0.88
C LEU A 205 19.74 -9.95 0.36
N ALA A 206 20.77 -10.05 1.21
CA ALA A 206 22.10 -10.47 0.79
C ALA A 206 22.20 -11.97 0.43
N GLY A 207 21.31 -12.81 0.95
CA GLY A 207 21.42 -14.27 0.82
C GLY A 207 22.73 -14.76 1.44
N ASP A 208 23.56 -15.46 0.64
CA ASP A 208 24.88 -15.94 1.07
C ASP A 208 26.00 -14.88 0.97
N LYS A 209 25.70 -13.69 0.45
CA LYS A 209 26.69 -12.61 0.33
C LYS A 209 26.90 -11.89 1.66
N PRO A 210 28.05 -11.21 1.85
CA PRO A 210 28.24 -10.34 3.02
C PRO A 210 27.11 -9.32 3.13
N ALA A 211 26.52 -9.23 4.32
CA ALA A 211 25.44 -8.30 4.64
C ALA A 211 25.95 -7.15 5.51
N LEU A 212 25.40 -5.95 5.28
CA LEU A 212 25.54 -4.82 6.17
C LEU A 212 24.67 -4.98 7.41
N SER A 213 25.13 -4.42 8.53
CA SER A 213 24.29 -4.19 9.71
C SER A 213 23.26 -3.08 9.46
N THR A 214 22.26 -2.97 10.34
CA THR A 214 21.23 -1.92 10.28
C THR A 214 21.86 -0.53 10.28
N SER A 215 22.80 -0.28 11.20
CA SER A 215 23.51 1.00 11.28
C SER A 215 24.32 1.29 10.02
N GLU A 216 25.08 0.32 9.50
CA GLU A 216 25.88 0.53 8.29
C GLU A 216 25.02 0.87 7.07
N MET A 217 23.89 0.19 6.88
CA MET A 217 22.94 0.53 5.82
C MET A 217 22.40 1.96 5.97
N GLY A 218 22.05 2.36 7.21
CA GLY A 218 21.63 3.73 7.50
C GLY A 218 22.70 4.78 7.16
N ASP A 219 23.95 4.52 7.58
CA ASP A 219 25.08 5.40 7.30
C ASP A 219 25.34 5.54 5.79
N LYS A 220 25.22 4.45 5.05
CA LYS A 220 25.37 4.44 3.59
C LYS A 220 24.32 5.28 2.89
N ILE A 221 23.05 5.07 3.22
CA ILE A 221 21.95 5.85 2.62
C ILE A 221 22.11 7.33 2.96
N ALA A 222 22.42 7.67 4.21
CA ALA A 222 22.68 9.05 4.61
C ALA A 222 23.85 9.67 3.83
N ALA A 223 24.93 8.92 3.60
CA ALA A 223 26.05 9.38 2.79
C ALA A 223 25.65 9.61 1.33
N TYR A 224 24.80 8.77 0.71
CA TYR A 224 24.32 9.03 -0.64
C TYR A 224 23.45 10.28 -0.73
N VAL A 225 22.62 10.56 0.28
CA VAL A 225 21.84 11.81 0.33
C VAL A 225 22.75 13.03 0.36
N LEU A 226 23.78 13.03 1.23
CA LEU A 226 24.69 14.18 1.39
C LEU A 226 25.62 14.43 0.19
N ASN A 227 25.81 13.44 -0.68
CA ASN A 227 26.67 13.52 -1.86
C ASN A 227 25.85 13.62 -3.18
N SER A 228 24.55 13.96 -3.08
CA SER A 228 23.63 14.12 -4.22
C SER A 228 23.85 15.41 -5.01
#